data_AF-A0A1N6YFZ6-F1
#
_entry.id   AF-A0A1N6YFZ6-F1
#
_cell.length_a   1.000
_cell.length_b   1.000
_cell.length_c   1.000
_cell.angle_alpha   90.00
_cell.angle_beta   90.00
_cell.angle_gamma   90.00
#
_symmetry.space_group_name_H-M   'P 1'
#
loop_
_entity.id
_entity.type
_entity.pdbx_description
1 polymer ?
#
loop_
_entity_poly.entity_id
_entity_poly.type
_entity_poly.pdbx_seq_one_letter_code
_entity_poly.pdbx_strand_id
1 'polypeptide(L)'
;MPPRVQFYHNAENPLALACEFAARAYGSGRKVALRTQDATAARQLDQMLWNFEQQAFVPHVMAGSPLAAETPVVIGHAEAPNEWPHAEILFNLADDVPPGHERFRMLIEIIGQSEEQKLPARARWMHYKQKDLPLQAFDAIRREAL
;
A
#
# COMPACT_ATOMS: atom_id res chain seq x y z
N MET A 1 -7.19 3.50 18.30
CA MET A 1 -7.32 4.72 17.48
C MET A 1 -7.67 4.27 16.07
N PRO A 2 -8.66 4.88 15.41
CA PRO A 2 -9.00 4.52 14.03
C PRO A 2 -7.83 4.76 13.07
N PRO A 3 -7.68 3.98 11.98
CA PRO A 3 -6.67 4.22 10.97
C PRO A 3 -6.83 5.61 10.35
N ARG A 4 -5.71 6.31 10.14
CA ARG A 4 -5.67 7.46 9.22
C ARG A 4 -5.57 6.95 7.80
N VAL A 5 -6.34 7.51 6.88
CA VAL A 5 -6.37 7.07 5.48
C VAL A 5 -5.95 8.21 4.57
N GLN A 6 -4.92 7.95 3.75
CA GLN A 6 -4.41 8.92 2.79
C GLN A 6 -4.53 8.36 1.38
N PHE A 7 -5.13 9.13 0.48
CA PHE A 7 -5.25 8.79 -0.94
C PHE A 7 -4.23 9.58 -1.74
N TYR A 8 -3.42 8.90 -2.53
CA TYR A 8 -2.48 9.50 -3.48
C TYR A 8 -2.98 9.27 -4.90
N HIS A 9 -3.55 10.32 -5.50
CA HIS A 9 -4.14 10.27 -6.84
C HIS A 9 -3.13 10.63 -7.93
N ASN A 10 -3.43 10.25 -9.16
CA ASN A 10 -2.64 10.60 -10.35
C ASN A 10 -1.22 10.00 -10.39
N ALA A 11 -1.00 8.88 -9.71
CA ALA A 11 0.29 8.19 -9.77
C ALA A 11 0.55 7.70 -11.21
N GLU A 12 1.63 8.16 -11.83
CA GLU A 12 2.03 7.70 -13.19
C GLU A 12 2.34 6.21 -13.20
N ASN A 13 3.02 5.74 -12.15
CA ASN A 13 3.28 4.32 -11.90
C ASN A 13 3.01 3.99 -10.43
N PRO A 14 1.82 3.42 -10.10
CA PRO A 14 1.46 3.06 -8.74
C PRO A 14 2.44 2.09 -8.06
N LEU A 15 3.00 1.12 -8.79
CA LEU A 15 3.95 0.16 -8.22
C LEU A 15 5.28 0.84 -7.89
N ALA A 16 5.80 1.69 -8.77
CA ALA A 16 7.03 2.43 -8.52
C ALA A 16 6.87 3.38 -7.32
N LEU A 17 5.71 4.01 -7.21
CA LEU A 17 5.38 4.84 -6.07
C LEU A 17 5.30 4.03 -4.76
N ALA A 18 4.69 2.85 -4.80
CA ALA A 18 4.66 1.97 -3.65
C ALA A 18 6.07 1.55 -3.21
N CYS A 19 7.00 1.30 -4.15
CA CYS A 19 8.41 1.07 -3.83
C CYS A 19 9.04 2.28 -3.12
N GLU A 20 8.88 3.49 -3.66
CA GLU A 20 9.41 4.73 -3.07
C GLU A 20 8.93 4.91 -1.63
N PHE A 21 7.62 4.74 -1.41
CA PHE A 21 7.02 4.92 -0.09
C PHE A 21 7.40 3.80 0.89
N ALA A 22 7.44 2.55 0.44
CA ALA A 22 7.87 1.44 1.27
C ALA A 22 9.33 1.59 1.70
N ALA A 23 10.22 1.99 0.77
CA ALA A 23 11.63 2.24 1.06
C ALA A 23 11.82 3.36 2.09
N ARG A 24 11.11 4.49 1.94
CA ARG A 24 11.14 5.59 2.91
C ARG A 24 10.59 5.20 4.28
N ALA A 25 9.48 4.47 4.31
CA ALA A 25 8.89 3.99 5.56
C ALA A 25 9.84 3.03 6.29
N TYR A 26 10.43 2.07 5.56
CA TYR A 26 11.44 1.16 6.10
C TYR A 26 12.68 1.91 6.60
N GLY A 27 13.22 2.86 5.82
CA GLY A 27 14.35 3.70 6.24
C GLY A 27 14.07 4.54 7.49
N SER A 28 12.80 4.75 7.82
CA SER A 28 12.35 5.40 9.06
C SER A 28 12.05 4.41 10.20
N GLY A 29 12.42 3.13 10.04
CA GLY A 29 12.20 2.06 11.02
C GLY A 29 10.77 1.51 11.07
N ARG A 30 9.91 1.86 10.11
CA ARG A 30 8.50 1.43 10.09
C ARG A 30 8.31 0.09 9.39
N LYS A 31 7.29 -0.65 9.81
CA LYS A 31 6.90 -1.92 9.18
C LYS A 31 5.73 -1.72 8.22
N VAL A 32 5.80 -2.39 7.08
CA VAL A 32 4.96 -2.11 5.92
C VAL A 32 4.29 -3.37 5.40
N ALA A 33 2.98 -3.29 5.16
CA ALA A 33 2.26 -4.21 4.31
C ALA A 33 1.97 -3.57 2.95
N LEU A 34 2.18 -4.32 1.86
CA LEU A 34 1.88 -3.92 0.48
C LEU A 34 0.86 -4.89 -0.09
N ARG A 35 -0.34 -4.41 -0.43
CA ARG A 35 -1.41 -5.22 -1.00
C ARG A 35 -1.66 -4.82 -2.45
N THR A 36 -1.31 -5.72 -3.38
CA THR A 36 -1.56 -5.55 -4.81
C THR A 36 -2.90 -6.16 -5.23
N GLN A 37 -3.33 -5.89 -6.46
CA GLN A 37 -4.55 -6.48 -7.02
C GLN A 37 -4.43 -8.01 -7.09
N ASP A 38 -3.37 -8.52 -7.70
CA ASP A 38 -3.20 -9.95 -7.96
C ASP A 38 -1.75 -10.41 -7.71
N ALA A 39 -1.53 -11.72 -7.87
CA ALA A 39 -0.22 -12.34 -7.69
C ALA A 39 0.81 -11.88 -8.73
N THR A 40 0.39 -11.45 -9.92
CA THR A 40 1.29 -10.95 -10.97
C THR A 40 1.87 -9.60 -10.55
N ALA A 41 1.00 -8.68 -10.13
CA ALA A 41 1.40 -7.38 -9.58
C ALA A 41 2.25 -7.53 -8.31
N ALA A 42 1.95 -8.50 -7.44
CA ALA A 42 2.77 -8.79 -6.26
C ALA A 42 4.20 -9.18 -6.63
N ARG A 43 4.37 -10.09 -7.60
CA ARG A 43 5.71 -10.49 -8.11
C ARG A 43 6.44 -9.36 -8.80
N GLN A 44 5.72 -8.51 -9.54
CA GLN A 44 6.33 -7.34 -10.15
C GLN A 44 6.84 -6.37 -9.08
N LEU A 45 6.05 -6.14 -8.02
CA LEU A 45 6.44 -5.27 -6.90
C LEU A 45 7.66 -5.81 -6.15
N ASP A 46 7.70 -7.12 -5.90
CA ASP A 46 8.85 -7.83 -5.32
C ASP A 46 10.14 -7.59 -6.14
N GLN A 47 10.09 -7.82 -7.46
CA GLN A 47 11.24 -7.54 -8.34
C GLN A 47 11.63 -6.07 -8.38
N MET A 48 10.65 -5.16 -8.35
CA MET A 48 10.90 -3.73 -8.37
C MET A 48 11.57 -3.26 -7.07
N LEU A 49 11.16 -3.77 -5.90
CA LEU A 49 11.76 -3.42 -4.62
C LEU A 49 13.26 -3.81 -4.54
N TRP A 50 13.67 -4.88 -5.21
CA TRP A 50 15.08 -5.25 -5.33
C TRP A 50 15.91 -4.28 -6.19
N ASN A 51 15.28 -3.59 -7.14
CA ASN A 51 15.95 -2.79 -8.16
C ASN A 51 15.68 -1.27 -8.05
N PHE A 52 14.85 -0.85 -7.09
CA PHE A 52 14.28 0.51 -7.04
C PHE A 52 15.34 1.60 -6.86
N GLU A 53 16.31 1.39 -5.97
CA GLU A 53 17.47 2.26 -5.84
C GLU A 53 18.72 1.39 -5.62
N GLN A 54 19.79 1.64 -6.39
CA GLN A 54 21.05 0.87 -6.36
C GLN A 54 21.69 0.76 -4.95
N GLN A 55 21.28 1.61 -4.00
CA GLN A 55 21.79 1.63 -2.62
C GLN A 55 20.73 1.33 -1.55
N ALA A 56 19.45 1.17 -1.92
CA ALA A 56 18.39 0.89 -0.95
C ALA A 56 18.10 -0.62 -0.89
N PHE A 57 18.67 -1.30 0.10
CA PHE A 57 18.23 -2.64 0.46
C PHE A 57 16.93 -2.55 1.27
N VAL A 58 15.81 -2.96 0.67
CA VAL A 58 14.51 -3.05 1.36
C VAL A 58 14.21 -4.53 1.61
N PRO A 59 14.42 -5.06 2.83
CA PRO A 59 14.13 -6.47 3.11
C PRO A 59 12.63 -6.72 3.05
N HIS A 60 12.21 -7.57 2.11
CA HIS A 60 10.82 -7.90 1.87
C HIS A 60 10.61 -9.38 1.56
N VAL A 61 9.40 -9.87 1.85
CA VAL A 61 8.94 -11.22 1.51
C VAL A 61 7.45 -11.23 1.19
N MET A 62 6.97 -12.30 0.55
CA MET A 62 5.53 -12.54 0.39
C MET A 62 4.88 -12.88 1.74
N ALA A 63 3.59 -12.57 1.89
CA ALA A 63 2.80 -12.80 3.11
C ALA A 63 2.75 -14.28 3.55
N GLY A 64 2.88 -15.22 2.62
CA GLY A 64 2.97 -16.66 2.92
C GLY A 64 4.36 -17.16 3.30
N SER A 65 5.37 -16.28 3.38
CA SER A 65 6.73 -16.67 3.76
C SER A 65 6.81 -17.02 5.25
N PRO A 66 7.55 -18.07 5.65
CA PRO A 66 7.81 -18.34 7.07
C PRO A 66 8.55 -17.20 7.77
N LEU A 67 9.23 -16.33 7.01
CA LEU A 67 9.95 -15.16 7.52
C LEU A 67 9.08 -13.89 7.59
N ALA A 68 7.79 -13.96 7.24
CA ALA A 68 6.94 -12.77 7.18
C ALA A 68 6.91 -11.99 8.52
N ALA A 69 6.85 -12.70 9.65
CA ALA A 69 6.85 -12.09 10.98
C ALA A 69 8.16 -11.35 11.33
N GLU A 70 9.27 -11.74 10.72
CA GLU A 70 10.61 -11.18 10.97
C GLU A 70 11.01 -10.12 9.95
N THR A 71 10.31 -10.07 8.80
CA THR A 71 10.63 -9.18 7.70
C THR A 71 9.83 -7.88 7.81
N PRO A 72 10.46 -6.69 7.72
CA PRO A 72 9.78 -5.42 7.94
C PRO A 72 8.78 -5.05 6.83
N VAL A 73 9.00 -5.52 5.60
CA VAL A 73 8.11 -5.29 4.46
C VAL A 73 7.50 -6.62 4.02
N VAL A 74 6.17 -6.68 3.94
CA VAL A 74 5.45 -7.89 3.53
C VAL A 74 4.52 -7.58 2.36
N ILE A 75 4.62 -8.37 1.29
CA ILE A 75 3.84 -8.22 0.06
C ILE A 75 2.75 -9.29 0.01
N GLY A 76 1.54 -8.90 -0.35
CA GLY A 76 0.42 -9.79 -0.57
C GLY A 76 -0.51 -9.24 -1.63
N HIS A 77 -1.60 -9.94 -1.93
CA HIS A 77 -2.51 -9.54 -3.00
C HIS A 77 -3.98 -9.84 -2.69
N ALA A 78 -4.90 -9.18 -3.40
CA ALA A 78 -6.33 -9.21 -3.08
C ALA A 78 -6.97 -10.60 -3.21
N GLU A 79 -6.47 -11.41 -4.13
CA GLU A 79 -7.00 -12.76 -4.43
C GLU A 79 -6.60 -13.84 -3.41
N ALA A 80 -5.79 -13.51 -2.39
CA ALA A 80 -5.39 -14.44 -1.34
C ALA A 80 -5.70 -13.89 0.06
N PRO A 81 -5.97 -14.77 1.04
CA PRO A 81 -5.98 -14.35 2.44
C PRO A 81 -4.56 -13.93 2.84
N ASN A 82 -4.40 -12.68 3.26
CA ASN A 82 -3.11 -12.15 3.70
C ASN A 82 -3.08 -12.03 5.22
N GLU A 83 -2.27 -12.86 5.87
CA GLU A 83 -2.00 -12.75 7.29
C GLU A 83 -0.88 -11.72 7.52
N TRP A 84 -1.25 -10.44 7.55
CA TRP A 84 -0.27 -9.37 7.83
C TRP A 84 0.30 -9.51 9.25
N PRO A 85 1.61 -9.70 9.43
CA PRO A 85 2.23 -9.78 10.75
C PRO A 85 2.41 -8.41 11.41
N HIS A 86 2.35 -7.34 10.60
CA HIS A 86 2.52 -5.95 11.03
C HIS A 86 1.26 -5.15 10.69
N ALA A 87 0.95 -4.17 11.54
CA ALA A 87 -0.25 -3.33 11.40
C ALA A 87 0.07 -1.82 11.47
N GLU A 88 1.27 -1.42 11.09
CA GLU A 88 1.69 -0.01 11.20
C GLU A 88 1.26 0.81 9.96
N ILE A 89 1.56 0.31 8.76
CA ILE A 89 1.11 0.88 7.49
C ILE A 89 0.65 -0.23 6.55
N LEU A 90 -0.48 -0.01 5.89
CA LEU A 90 -0.86 -0.77 4.70
C LEU A 90 -0.90 0.16 3.50
N PHE A 91 -0.10 -0.15 2.47
CA PHE A 91 -0.26 0.42 1.14
C PHE A 91 -1.20 -0.48 0.34
N ASN A 92 -2.34 0.06 -0.07
CA ASN A 92 -3.30 -0.64 -0.89
C ASN A 92 -3.23 -0.13 -2.33
N LEU A 93 -2.98 -1.06 -3.25
CA LEU A 93 -2.97 -0.87 -4.70
C LEU A 93 -4.08 -1.68 -5.39
N ALA A 94 -4.87 -2.42 -4.62
CA ALA A 94 -6.01 -3.18 -5.12
C ALA A 94 -7.26 -2.32 -5.23
N ASP A 95 -8.23 -2.80 -5.98
CA ASP A 95 -9.47 -2.09 -6.26
C ASP A 95 -10.45 -2.05 -5.09
N ASP A 96 -10.35 -3.01 -4.18
CA ASP A 96 -11.24 -3.18 -3.04
C ASP A 96 -10.66 -2.63 -1.72
N VAL A 97 -11.56 -2.44 -0.74
CA VAL A 97 -11.17 -2.09 0.63
C VAL A 97 -10.43 -3.28 1.25
N PRO A 98 -9.23 -3.11 1.80
CA PRO A 98 -8.49 -4.22 2.39
C PRO A 98 -9.27 -4.87 3.55
N PRO A 99 -9.44 -6.20 3.53
CA PRO A 99 -10.02 -6.92 4.66
C PRO A 99 -9.22 -6.68 5.95
N GLY A 100 -9.93 -6.35 7.03
CA GLY A 100 -9.33 -6.08 8.34
C GLY A 100 -8.46 -4.82 8.38
N HIS A 101 -8.69 -3.84 7.50
CA HIS A 101 -7.96 -2.56 7.48
C HIS A 101 -8.01 -1.81 8.82
N GLU A 102 -9.04 -2.06 9.64
CA GLU A 102 -9.26 -1.41 10.93
C GLU A 102 -8.12 -1.64 11.93
N ARG A 103 -7.32 -2.71 11.77
CA ARG A 103 -6.17 -2.98 12.65
C ARG A 103 -4.97 -2.09 12.37
N PHE A 104 -4.89 -1.50 11.19
CA PHE A 104 -3.74 -0.69 10.79
C PHE A 104 -3.78 0.69 11.44
N ARG A 105 -2.61 1.28 11.69
CA ARG A 105 -2.53 2.68 12.15
C ARG A 105 -2.71 3.67 10.99
N MET A 106 -2.32 3.28 9.79
CA MET A 106 -2.34 4.11 8.59
C MET A 106 -2.61 3.27 7.35
N LEU A 107 -3.51 3.74 6.50
CA LEU A 107 -3.77 3.21 5.17
C LEU A 107 -3.31 4.23 4.15
N ILE A 108 -2.56 3.78 3.15
CA ILE A 108 -2.14 4.57 2.01
C ILE A 108 -2.76 3.93 0.77
N GLU A 109 -3.72 4.61 0.18
CA GLU A 109 -4.36 4.22 -1.07
C GLU A 109 -3.58 4.88 -2.21
N ILE A 110 -3.02 4.09 -3.13
CA ILE A 110 -2.28 4.61 -4.28
C ILE A 110 -3.11 4.36 -5.54
N ILE A 111 -3.41 5.44 -6.27
CA ILE A 111 -4.34 5.43 -7.39
C ILE A 111 -3.66 6.01 -8.61
N GLY A 112 -3.68 5.26 -9.71
CA GLY A 112 -3.15 5.72 -10.98
C GLY A 112 -4.07 6.72 -11.70
N GLN A 113 -3.73 7.02 -12.94
CA GLN A 113 -4.40 8.07 -13.72
C GLN A 113 -5.63 7.58 -14.49
N SER A 114 -5.76 6.25 -14.69
CA SER A 114 -6.83 5.67 -15.49
C SER A 114 -8.18 5.74 -14.77
N GLU A 115 -9.28 5.81 -15.54
CA GLU A 115 -10.62 5.83 -14.96
C GLU A 115 -10.98 4.48 -14.31
N GLU A 116 -10.42 3.39 -14.82
CA GLU A 116 -10.55 2.04 -14.26
C GLU A 116 -10.00 1.97 -12.84
N GLN A 117 -8.99 2.77 -12.50
CA GLN A 117 -8.42 2.84 -11.15
C GLN A 117 -9.12 3.88 -10.26
N LYS A 118 -9.57 5.00 -10.84
CA LYS A 118 -10.27 6.06 -10.11
C LYS A 118 -11.66 5.64 -9.64
N LEU A 119 -12.39 4.85 -10.43
CA LEU A 119 -13.76 4.46 -10.08
C LEU A 119 -13.81 3.59 -8.81
N PRO A 120 -13.02 2.51 -8.67
CA PRO A 120 -12.93 1.76 -7.42
C PRO A 120 -12.43 2.61 -6.24
N ALA A 121 -11.48 3.53 -6.49
CA ALA A 121 -10.99 4.43 -5.45
C ALA A 121 -12.10 5.32 -4.85
N ARG A 122 -13.05 5.78 -5.67
CA ARG A 122 -14.22 6.52 -5.17
C ARG A 122 -15.07 5.65 -4.24
N ALA A 123 -15.25 4.37 -4.55
CA ALA A 123 -15.98 3.45 -3.69
C ALA A 123 -15.27 3.24 -2.34
N ARG A 124 -13.94 3.06 -2.35
CA ARG A 124 -13.14 2.96 -1.12
C ARG A 124 -13.18 4.23 -0.28
N TRP A 125 -13.07 5.40 -0.93
CA TRP A 125 -13.22 6.70 -0.25
C TRP A 125 -14.56 6.81 0.47
N MET A 126 -15.66 6.48 -0.21
CA MET A 126 -16.99 6.53 0.38
C MET A 126 -17.14 5.53 1.54
N HIS A 127 -16.58 4.34 1.43
CA HIS A 127 -16.57 3.35 2.51
C HIS A 127 -15.88 3.89 3.77
N TYR A 128 -14.67 4.44 3.63
CA TYR A 128 -13.95 5.00 4.78
C TYR A 128 -14.63 6.25 5.35
N LYS A 129 -15.24 7.06 4.50
CA LYS A 129 -16.00 8.25 4.92
C LYS A 129 -17.23 7.87 5.74
N GLN A 130 -17.94 6.81 5.35
CA GLN A 130 -19.10 6.29 6.10
C GLN A 130 -18.72 5.73 7.48
N LYS A 131 -17.45 5.35 7.67
CA LYS A 131 -16.89 4.89 8.94
C LYS A 131 -16.27 6.02 9.77
N ASP A 132 -16.45 7.29 9.36
CA ASP A 132 -15.88 8.48 10.00
C ASP A 132 -14.36 8.40 10.20
N LEU A 133 -13.65 7.75 9.27
CA LEU A 133 -12.20 7.66 9.34
C LEU A 133 -11.53 9.00 8.95
N PRO A 134 -10.41 9.38 9.58
CA PRO A 134 -9.64 10.55 9.17
C PRO A 134 -9.10 10.38 7.75
N LEU A 135 -9.65 11.13 6.79
CA LEU A 135 -9.32 11.06 5.37
C LEU A 135 -8.53 12.28 4.91
N GLN A 136 -7.50 12.06 4.09
CA GLN A 136 -6.78 13.09 3.36
C GLN A 136 -6.51 12.63 1.92
N ALA A 137 -6.57 13.54 0.97
CA ALA A 137 -6.24 13.29 -0.43
C ALA A 137 -5.01 14.13 -0.81
N PHE A 138 -4.14 13.55 -1.64
CA PHE A 138 -2.92 14.16 -2.14
C PHE A 138 -2.77 13.90 -3.64
N ASP A 139 -2.11 14.82 -4.32
CA ASP A 139 -1.57 14.57 -5.65
C ASP A 139 -0.27 13.76 -5.54
N ALA A 140 -0.19 12.64 -6.26
CA ALA A 140 0.94 11.73 -6.21
C ALA A 140 2.18 12.25 -6.95
N ILE A 141 2.09 13.29 -7.78
CA ILE A 141 3.26 13.85 -8.45
C ILE A 141 3.81 14.99 -7.59
N ARG A 142 2.93 15.90 -7.17
CA ARG A 142 3.30 17.11 -6.42
C ARG A 142 3.50 16.87 -4.93
N ARG A 143 2.94 15.78 -4.37
CA ARG A 143 2.90 15.49 -2.92
C ARG A 143 2.16 16.55 -2.10
N GLU A 144 1.22 17.25 -2.73
CA GLU A 144 0.43 18.32 -2.12
C GLU A 144 -0.98 17.82 -1.83
N ALA A 145 -1.64 18.40 -0.81
CA ALA A 145 -3.03 18.07 -0.49
C ALA A 145 -3.99 18.55 -1.60
N LEU A 146 -5.03 17.77 -1.87
CA LEU A 146 -6.13 18.08 -2.80
C LEU A 146 -7.34 18.71 -2.09
#